data_AF-C7RGE2-F1
#
_entry.id   AF-C7RGE2-F1
#
_cell.length_a   1.000
_cell.length_b   1.000
_cell.length_c   1.000
_cell.angle_alpha   90.00
_cell.angle_beta   90.00
_cell.angle_gamma   90.00
#
_symmetry.space_group_name_H-M   'P 1'
#
loop_
_entity.id
_entity.type
_entity.pdbx_description
1 polymer ?
#
loop_
_entity_poly.entity_id
_entity_poly.type
_entity_poly.pdbx_seq_one_letter_code
_entity_poly.pdbx_strand_id
1 'polypeptide(L)'
;MKIYLGCDLFTEGQRLQAKKVQDALENEFKEKIDLYNPADNLEINDKSAGFASGADILLADYKRLKESDLLIALMDTKDLGLAGEMGIAFERGIPIFELYTDIRLTGNDRDDKLREIKKDVFQNDFLYINKLITGLAYVDKDGNEFDKPRIYKTSDDLIEALKEFIGKNL
;
A
#
# COMPACT_ATOMS: atom_id res chain seq x y z
N MET A 1 1.87 18.21 3.31
CA MET A 1 1.36 17.13 2.43
C MET A 1 0.52 16.15 3.25
N LYS A 2 -0.69 15.83 2.83
CA LYS A 2 -1.57 14.84 3.47
C LYS A 2 -1.32 13.45 2.89
N ILE A 3 -1.06 12.46 3.74
CA ILE A 3 -0.68 11.10 3.34
C ILE A 3 -1.68 10.11 3.92
N TYR A 4 -2.16 9.18 3.09
CA TYR A 4 -2.96 8.04 3.54
C TYR A 4 -2.08 6.78 3.56
N LEU A 5 -1.91 6.16 4.72
CA LEU A 5 -1.17 4.91 4.87
C LEU A 5 -2.15 3.74 4.99
N GLY A 6 -2.47 3.11 3.87
CA GLY A 6 -3.37 1.97 3.79
C GLY A 6 -2.65 0.65 4.10
N CYS A 7 -3.20 -0.13 5.02
CA CYS A 7 -2.73 -1.47 5.35
C CYS A 7 -3.85 -2.29 6.02
N ASP A 8 -3.73 -3.61 5.99
CA ASP A 8 -4.54 -4.50 6.81
C ASP A 8 -4.19 -4.30 8.29
N LEU A 9 -5.04 -3.63 9.04
CA LEU A 9 -4.76 -3.23 10.43
C LEU A 9 -5.08 -4.30 11.49
N PHE A 10 -5.52 -5.50 11.08
CA PHE A 10 -6.10 -6.47 12.02
C PHE A 10 -5.06 -7.29 12.77
N THR A 11 -3.91 -7.55 12.16
CA THR A 11 -2.85 -8.37 12.78
C THR A 11 -1.68 -7.50 13.27
N GLU A 12 -1.00 -7.96 14.33
CA GLU A 12 0.13 -7.25 14.93
C GLU A 12 1.26 -7.01 13.91
N GLY A 13 1.58 -8.02 13.10
CA GLY A 13 2.64 -7.92 12.09
C GLY A 13 2.40 -6.79 11.08
N GLN A 14 1.16 -6.64 10.62
CA GLN A 14 0.82 -5.58 9.67
C GLN A 14 0.84 -4.20 10.32
N ARG A 15 0.34 -4.07 11.56
CA ARG A 15 0.45 -2.81 12.31
C ARG A 15 1.91 -2.41 12.56
N LEU A 16 2.78 -3.36 12.86
CA LEU A 16 4.22 -3.09 13.02
C LEU A 16 4.87 -2.66 11.70
N GLN A 17 4.48 -3.26 10.58
CA GLN A 17 4.97 -2.85 9.26
C GLN A 17 4.53 -1.42 8.92
N ALA A 18 3.25 -1.08 9.15
CA ALA A 18 2.74 0.27 8.98
C ALA A 18 3.48 1.27 9.87
N LYS A 19 3.67 0.93 11.15
CA LYS A 19 4.36 1.78 12.11
C LYS A 19 5.81 2.05 11.70
N LYS A 20 6.52 1.05 11.16
CA LYS A 20 7.88 1.24 10.62
C LYS A 20 7.91 2.32 9.53
N VAL A 21 6.97 2.29 8.59
CA VAL A 21 6.89 3.29 7.50
C VAL A 21 6.50 4.66 8.04
N GLN A 22 5.46 4.72 8.88
CA GLN A 22 5.01 5.94 9.53
C GLN A 22 6.13 6.63 10.30
N ASP A 23 6.83 5.91 11.17
CA ASP A 23 7.92 6.45 11.99
C ASP A 23 9.06 6.99 11.14
N ALA A 24 9.40 6.32 10.04
CA ALA A 24 10.45 6.80 9.16
C ALA A 24 10.10 8.13 8.49
N LEU A 25 8.84 8.30 8.06
CA LEU A 25 8.38 9.52 7.39
C LEU A 25 8.15 10.67 8.37
N GLU A 26 7.49 10.42 9.51
CA GLU A 26 7.29 11.42 10.55
C GLU A 26 8.62 11.90 11.14
N ASN A 27 9.62 11.01 11.26
CA ASN A 27 10.95 11.42 11.71
C ASN A 27 11.70 12.29 10.71
N GLU A 28 11.51 12.08 9.42
CA GLU A 28 12.15 12.87 8.36
C GLU A 28 11.47 14.22 8.16
N PHE A 29 10.15 14.23 8.04
CA PHE A 29 9.40 15.41 7.58
C PHE A 29 8.68 16.17 8.68
N LYS A 30 8.52 15.59 9.87
CA LYS A 30 7.90 16.23 11.04
C LYS A 30 6.55 16.86 10.68
N GLU A 31 6.31 18.10 11.09
CA GLU A 31 5.07 18.84 10.84
C GLU A 31 4.77 19.17 9.37
N LYS A 32 5.68 18.86 8.43
CA LYS A 32 5.45 19.09 6.99
C LYS A 32 4.49 18.09 6.37
N ILE A 33 4.27 16.96 7.02
CA ILE A 33 3.32 15.93 6.60
C ILE A 33 2.21 15.75 7.63
N ASP A 34 1.03 15.40 7.13
CA ASP A 34 -0.13 14.95 7.93
C ASP A 34 -0.43 13.51 7.48
N LEU A 35 0.09 12.54 8.23
CA LEU A 35 -0.01 11.12 7.88
C LEU A 35 -1.18 10.49 8.65
N TYR A 36 -2.17 10.01 7.90
CA TYR A 36 -3.28 9.23 8.43
C TYR A 36 -2.98 7.74 8.31
N ASN A 37 -2.86 7.06 9.45
CA ASN A 37 -2.78 5.62 9.56
C ASN A 37 -4.10 5.09 10.18
N PRO A 38 -4.95 4.38 9.42
CA PRO A 38 -6.18 3.81 9.95
C PRO A 38 -5.98 2.93 11.19
N ALA A 39 -4.81 2.29 11.34
CA ALA A 39 -4.50 1.44 12.49
C ALA A 39 -4.42 2.22 13.83
N ASP A 40 -4.07 3.51 13.78
CA ASP A 40 -3.96 4.37 14.97
C ASP A 40 -5.32 4.88 15.46
N ASN A 41 -6.39 4.68 14.67
CA ASN A 41 -7.71 5.20 14.99
C ASN A 41 -8.45 4.30 16.00
N LEU A 42 -7.94 4.30 17.24
CA LEU A 42 -8.35 3.38 18.31
C LEU A 42 -9.85 3.45 18.64
N GLU A 43 -10.51 4.60 18.51
CA GLU A 43 -11.95 4.73 18.80
C GLU A 43 -12.84 4.04 17.75
N ILE A 44 -12.44 4.05 16.47
CA ILE A 44 -13.16 3.35 15.38
C ILE A 44 -12.80 1.86 15.35
N ASN A 45 -11.57 1.54 15.76
CA ASN A 45 -11.05 0.17 15.77
C ASN A 45 -11.36 -0.60 17.06
N ASP A 46 -11.82 0.07 18.12
CA ASP A 46 -12.31 -0.58 19.31
C ASP A 46 -13.60 -1.36 19.01
N LYS A 47 -13.44 -2.65 18.75
CA LYS A 47 -14.55 -3.59 18.50
C LYS A 47 -15.46 -3.77 19.72
N SER A 48 -15.09 -3.20 20.88
CA SER A 48 -15.93 -3.14 22.09
C SER A 48 -16.67 -1.81 22.26
N ALA A 49 -16.34 -0.77 21.50
CA ALA A 49 -16.91 0.58 21.61
C ALA A 49 -18.33 0.73 21.03
N GLY A 50 -18.77 -0.19 20.16
CA GLY A 50 -20.14 -0.20 19.63
C GLY A 50 -20.23 -0.60 18.16
N PHE A 51 -21.39 -0.34 17.55
CA PHE A 51 -21.67 -0.61 16.13
C PHE A 51 -21.38 0.64 15.28
N ALA A 52 -20.46 0.52 14.33
CA ALA A 52 -20.32 1.47 13.21
C ALA A 52 -20.94 0.84 11.96
N SER A 53 -21.83 1.56 11.27
CA SER A 53 -22.42 1.04 10.05
C SER A 53 -21.41 1.06 8.91
N GLY A 54 -21.66 0.27 7.85
CA GLY A 54 -20.82 0.32 6.65
C GLY A 54 -20.79 1.71 6.00
N ALA A 55 -21.86 2.50 6.14
CA ALA A 55 -21.91 3.87 5.64
C ALA A 55 -20.99 4.80 6.46
N ASP A 56 -20.95 4.64 7.78
CA ASP A 56 -20.10 5.45 8.66
C ASP A 56 -18.62 5.20 8.35
N ILE A 57 -18.24 3.93 8.24
CA ILE A 57 -16.87 3.52 7.90
C ILE A 57 -16.48 4.07 6.53
N LEU A 58 -17.32 3.82 5.51
CA LEU A 58 -17.05 4.30 4.15
C LEU A 58 -16.86 5.82 4.12
N LEU A 59 -17.77 6.60 4.72
CA LEU A 59 -17.69 8.06 4.67
C LEU A 59 -16.49 8.62 5.44
N ALA A 60 -16.09 7.97 6.54
CA ALA A 60 -14.92 8.36 7.32
C ALA A 60 -13.61 8.12 6.54
N ASP A 61 -13.41 6.89 6.05
CA ASP A 61 -12.18 6.52 5.34
C ASP A 61 -12.11 7.20 3.97
N TYR A 62 -13.23 7.26 3.25
CA TYR A 62 -13.32 7.97 1.97
C TYR A 62 -13.00 9.46 2.11
N LYS A 63 -13.42 10.11 3.20
CA LYS A 63 -13.07 11.52 3.44
C LYS A 63 -11.56 11.69 3.61
N ARG A 64 -10.91 10.81 4.38
CA ARG A 64 -9.46 10.85 4.61
C ARG A 64 -8.69 10.59 3.32
N LEU A 65 -9.06 9.57 2.57
CA LEU A 65 -8.50 9.28 1.25
C LEU A 65 -8.74 10.44 0.28
N LYS A 66 -9.89 11.11 0.38
CA LYS A 66 -10.22 12.22 -0.50
C LYS A 66 -9.34 13.44 -0.31
N GLU A 67 -8.90 13.65 0.90
CA GLU A 67 -8.08 14.80 1.24
C GLU A 67 -6.58 14.51 1.11
N SER A 68 -6.16 13.27 0.81
CA SER A 68 -4.75 12.94 0.68
C SER A 68 -4.15 13.38 -0.66
N ASP A 69 -2.88 13.76 -0.58
CA ASP A 69 -2.01 14.07 -1.71
C ASP A 69 -1.24 12.83 -2.18
N LEU A 70 -1.23 11.75 -1.36
CA LEU A 70 -0.46 10.53 -1.56
C LEU A 70 -1.15 9.34 -0.87
N LEU A 71 -1.19 8.19 -1.52
CA LEU A 71 -1.57 6.89 -0.95
C LEU A 71 -0.33 5.98 -0.89
N ILE A 72 -0.05 5.44 0.30
CA ILE A 72 0.92 4.36 0.52
C ILE A 72 0.11 3.10 0.81
N ALA A 73 0.27 2.06 0.00
CA ALA A 73 -0.48 0.81 0.08
C ALA A 73 0.43 -0.35 0.48
N LEU A 74 0.22 -0.91 1.68
CA LEU A 74 0.94 -2.08 2.17
C LEU A 74 0.15 -3.36 1.84
N MET A 75 0.62 -4.11 0.83
CA MET A 75 -0.16 -5.11 0.10
C MET A 75 0.21 -6.57 0.41
N ASP A 76 0.73 -6.84 1.61
CA ASP A 76 1.08 -8.20 2.04
C ASP A 76 -0.13 -9.11 2.30
N THR A 77 -1.32 -8.54 2.36
CA THR A 77 -2.58 -9.29 2.47
C THR A 77 -3.49 -8.98 1.27
N LYS A 78 -4.51 -9.82 1.08
CA LYS A 78 -5.55 -9.61 0.05
C LYS A 78 -6.65 -8.70 0.58
N ASP A 79 -6.28 -7.54 1.09
CA ASP A 79 -7.23 -6.58 1.64
C ASP A 79 -8.08 -5.96 0.52
N LEU A 80 -9.37 -6.31 0.51
CA LEU A 80 -10.34 -5.80 -0.46
C LEU A 80 -10.68 -4.32 -0.22
N GLY A 81 -10.60 -3.87 1.03
CA GLY A 81 -10.78 -2.47 1.40
C GLY A 81 -9.68 -1.62 0.77
N LEU A 82 -8.42 -2.00 1.01
CA LEU A 82 -7.27 -1.31 0.43
C LEU A 82 -7.28 -1.34 -1.11
N ALA A 83 -7.63 -2.47 -1.71
CA ALA A 83 -7.78 -2.54 -3.17
C ALA A 83 -8.86 -1.56 -3.70
N GLY A 84 -9.97 -1.39 -2.97
CA GLY A 84 -11.00 -0.41 -3.28
C GLY A 84 -10.52 1.03 -3.13
N GLU A 85 -9.78 1.33 -2.05
CA GLU A 85 -9.15 2.63 -1.82
C GLU A 85 -8.16 2.99 -2.93
N MET A 86 -7.32 2.04 -3.37
CA MET A 86 -6.37 2.24 -4.46
C MET A 86 -7.09 2.56 -5.79
N GLY A 87 -8.18 1.88 -6.10
CA GLY A 87 -8.99 2.19 -7.28
C GLY A 87 -9.57 3.62 -7.25
N ILE A 88 -10.07 4.03 -6.08
CA ILE A 88 -10.58 5.41 -5.87
C ILE A 88 -9.45 6.43 -5.98
N ALA A 89 -8.27 6.14 -5.41
CA ALA A 89 -7.10 7.01 -5.47
C ALA A 89 -6.64 7.21 -6.92
N PHE A 90 -6.59 6.13 -7.70
CA PHE A 90 -6.21 6.16 -9.11
C PHE A 90 -7.13 7.05 -9.94
N GLU A 91 -8.46 6.84 -9.88
CA GLU A 91 -9.44 7.67 -10.60
C GLU A 91 -9.32 9.16 -10.26
N ARG A 92 -8.78 9.47 -9.09
CA ARG A 92 -8.59 10.84 -8.60
C ARG A 92 -7.22 11.42 -8.88
N GLY A 93 -6.32 10.65 -9.46
CA GLY A 93 -4.95 11.05 -9.75
C GLY A 93 -4.09 11.19 -8.49
N ILE A 94 -4.49 10.55 -7.39
CA ILE A 94 -3.66 10.47 -6.18
C ILE A 94 -2.52 9.48 -6.47
N PRO A 95 -1.24 9.89 -6.34
CA PRO A 95 -0.10 9.00 -6.45
C PRO A 95 -0.21 7.80 -5.50
N ILE A 96 0.11 6.60 -6.01
CA ILE A 96 0.06 5.35 -5.25
C ILE A 96 1.47 4.74 -5.19
N PHE A 97 1.92 4.36 -3.99
CA PHE A 97 3.14 3.60 -3.75
C PHE A 97 2.79 2.29 -3.08
N GLU A 98 3.23 1.16 -3.64
CA GLU A 98 2.88 -0.19 -3.20
C GLU A 98 4.05 -0.93 -2.54
N LEU A 99 3.78 -1.69 -1.48
CA LEU A 99 4.74 -2.59 -0.84
C LEU A 99 4.24 -4.03 -0.87
N TYR A 100 5.10 -4.96 -1.32
CA TYR A 100 4.89 -6.41 -1.18
C TYR A 100 6.17 -7.04 -0.64
N THR A 101 6.14 -7.61 0.56
CA THR A 101 7.31 -8.22 1.23
C THR A 101 7.32 -9.75 1.19
N ASP A 102 6.35 -10.39 0.53
CA ASP A 102 6.31 -11.84 0.39
C ASP A 102 7.60 -12.38 -0.25
N ILE A 103 8.27 -13.30 0.44
CA ILE A 103 9.56 -13.86 0.00
C ILE A 103 9.47 -14.60 -1.34
N ARG A 104 8.26 -15.03 -1.76
CA ARG A 104 8.00 -15.70 -3.04
C ARG A 104 8.08 -14.75 -4.25
N LEU A 105 8.30 -13.46 -4.03
CA LEU A 105 8.63 -12.47 -5.07
C LEU A 105 10.07 -12.59 -5.59
N THR A 106 10.87 -13.47 -4.98
CA THR A 106 12.24 -13.78 -5.35
C THR A 106 12.37 -15.14 -6.03
N GLY A 107 13.49 -15.37 -6.70
CA GLY A 107 13.76 -16.63 -7.43
C GLY A 107 13.06 -16.71 -8.79
N ASN A 108 12.62 -15.60 -9.35
CA ASN A 108 12.06 -15.51 -10.70
C ASN A 108 13.15 -15.59 -11.81
N ASP A 109 14.41 -15.57 -11.41
CA ASP A 109 15.60 -15.86 -12.21
C ASP A 109 16.01 -17.34 -12.18
N ARG A 110 15.32 -18.17 -11.39
CA ARG A 110 15.63 -19.59 -11.21
C ARG A 110 15.00 -20.46 -12.29
N ASP A 111 15.82 -20.91 -13.22
CA ASP A 111 15.40 -21.79 -14.33
C ASP A 111 14.77 -23.11 -13.86
N ASP A 112 15.23 -23.67 -12.74
CA ASP A 112 14.66 -24.88 -12.16
C ASP A 112 13.20 -24.68 -11.74
N LYS A 113 12.88 -23.58 -11.06
CA LYS A 113 11.50 -23.22 -10.70
C LYS A 113 10.62 -22.98 -11.93
N LEU A 114 11.13 -22.22 -12.91
CA LEU A 114 10.42 -21.93 -14.16
C LEU A 114 10.17 -23.19 -15.01
N ARG A 115 11.05 -24.20 -14.90
CA ARG A 115 10.88 -25.48 -15.60
C ARG A 115 9.80 -26.34 -14.94
N GLU A 116 9.75 -26.42 -13.61
CA GLU A 116 8.77 -27.28 -12.94
C GLU A 116 7.34 -26.74 -13.08
N ILE A 117 7.11 -25.42 -12.97
CA ILE A 117 5.78 -24.82 -13.21
C ILE A 117 5.26 -25.06 -14.64
N LYS A 118 6.16 -25.13 -15.64
CA LYS A 118 5.79 -25.46 -17.03
C LYS A 118 5.34 -26.91 -17.21
N LYS A 119 5.82 -27.82 -16.36
CA LYS A 119 5.43 -29.24 -16.40
C LYS A 119 4.13 -29.47 -15.65
N ASP A 120 3.97 -28.83 -14.49
CA ASP A 120 2.81 -28.94 -13.62
C ASP A 120 2.55 -27.58 -12.94
N VAL A 121 1.42 -26.96 -13.27
CA VAL A 121 1.04 -25.65 -12.74
C VAL A 121 0.85 -25.66 -11.21
N PHE A 122 0.62 -26.84 -10.61
CA PHE A 122 0.52 -26.98 -9.15
C PHE A 122 1.89 -26.96 -8.45
N GLN A 123 3.01 -26.98 -9.19
CA GLN A 123 4.37 -26.72 -8.67
C GLN A 123 4.74 -25.23 -8.70
N ASN A 124 3.75 -24.34 -8.70
CA ASN A 124 3.99 -22.90 -8.73
C ASN A 124 4.51 -22.39 -7.37
N ASP A 125 5.80 -22.06 -7.32
CA ASP A 125 6.44 -21.40 -6.17
C ASP A 125 6.18 -19.89 -6.10
N PHE A 126 5.68 -19.28 -7.17
CA PHE A 126 5.52 -17.83 -7.28
C PHE A 126 4.16 -17.37 -6.77
N LEU A 127 4.19 -16.32 -5.94
CA LEU A 127 2.98 -15.65 -5.46
C LEU A 127 2.18 -15.11 -6.65
N TYR A 128 0.87 -15.39 -6.67
CA TYR A 128 -0.05 -14.64 -7.52
C TYR A 128 -0.30 -13.25 -6.93
N ILE A 129 -0.12 -12.22 -7.75
CA ILE A 129 -0.52 -10.84 -7.44
C ILE A 129 -1.45 -10.35 -8.56
N ASN A 130 -2.50 -9.61 -8.18
CA ASN A 130 -3.43 -9.06 -9.14
C ASN A 130 -2.77 -7.95 -9.97
N LYS A 131 -2.76 -8.12 -11.30
CA LYS A 131 -2.16 -7.17 -12.26
C LYS A 131 -2.90 -5.84 -12.36
N LEU A 132 -4.21 -5.83 -12.12
CA LEU A 132 -4.98 -4.59 -12.09
C LEU A 132 -4.52 -3.71 -10.92
N ILE A 133 -4.24 -4.32 -9.77
CA ILE A 133 -3.78 -3.62 -8.58
C ILE A 133 -2.33 -3.16 -8.76
N THR A 134 -1.42 -4.08 -9.08
CA THR A 134 0.00 -3.70 -9.28
C THR A 134 0.20 -2.70 -10.42
N GLY A 135 -0.66 -2.69 -11.44
CA GLY A 135 -0.62 -1.72 -12.53
C GLY A 135 -0.77 -0.26 -12.07
N LEU A 136 -1.42 -0.02 -10.92
CA LEU A 136 -1.61 1.32 -10.35
C LEU A 136 -0.28 1.97 -9.93
N ALA A 137 0.76 1.16 -9.70
CA ALA A 137 2.12 1.63 -9.44
C ALA A 137 2.98 1.83 -10.71
N TYR A 138 2.46 1.59 -11.91
CA TYR A 138 3.19 1.75 -13.18
C TYR A 138 2.75 2.95 -14.00
N VAL A 139 1.51 3.38 -13.88
CA VAL A 139 0.93 4.46 -14.67
C VAL A 139 0.15 5.45 -13.82
N ASP A 140 0.04 6.69 -14.29
CA ASP A 140 -0.94 7.64 -13.75
C ASP A 140 -2.34 7.42 -14.34
N LYS A 141 -3.31 8.20 -13.84
CA LYS A 141 -4.72 8.13 -14.27
C LYS A 141 -4.95 8.46 -15.74
N ASP A 142 -4.00 9.15 -16.37
CA ASP A 142 -4.07 9.56 -17.77
C ASP A 142 -3.34 8.54 -18.69
N GLY A 143 -2.77 7.48 -18.11
CA GLY A 143 -2.09 6.40 -18.80
C GLY A 143 -0.61 6.65 -19.07
N ASN A 144 0.00 7.67 -18.45
CA ASN A 144 1.44 7.92 -18.60
C ASN A 144 2.23 6.96 -17.70
N GLU A 145 3.21 6.26 -18.27
CA GLU A 145 4.11 5.39 -17.52
C GLU A 145 5.07 6.20 -16.63
N PHE A 146 5.30 5.71 -15.41
CA PHE A 146 6.32 6.27 -14.53
C PHE A 146 7.72 5.79 -14.95
N ASP A 147 8.69 6.69 -15.01
CA ASP A 147 10.11 6.36 -15.26
C ASP A 147 10.64 5.27 -14.30
N LYS A 148 10.15 5.31 -13.06
CA LYS A 148 10.39 4.29 -12.04
C LYS A 148 9.04 3.81 -11.50
N PRO A 149 8.70 2.52 -11.63
CA PRO A 149 7.53 1.96 -10.97
C PRO A 149 7.57 2.20 -9.47
N ARG A 150 6.42 2.49 -8.88
CA ARG A 150 6.26 2.83 -7.46
C ARG A 150 5.86 1.60 -6.64
N ILE A 151 6.50 0.47 -6.91
CA ILE A 151 6.21 -0.82 -6.29
C ILE A 151 7.50 -1.43 -5.74
N TYR A 152 7.47 -1.83 -4.47
CA TYR A 152 8.67 -2.16 -3.71
C TYR A 152 8.57 -3.52 -3.04
N LYS A 153 9.73 -4.18 -2.88
CA LYS A 153 9.83 -5.49 -2.23
C LYS A 153 10.26 -5.43 -0.77
N THR A 154 10.74 -4.28 -0.34
CA THR A 154 11.23 -4.04 1.02
C THR A 154 10.71 -2.70 1.52
N SER A 155 10.45 -2.60 2.83
CA SER A 155 10.04 -1.33 3.41
C SER A 155 11.11 -0.26 3.28
N ASP A 156 12.40 -0.64 3.24
CA ASP A 156 13.50 0.33 3.16
C ASP A 156 13.53 0.98 1.77
N ASP A 157 13.39 0.20 0.69
CA ASP A 157 13.30 0.75 -0.68
C ASP A 157 12.06 1.65 -0.85
N LEU A 158 10.92 1.25 -0.25
CA LEU A 158 9.70 2.06 -0.22
C LEU A 158 9.95 3.39 0.49
N ILE A 159 10.52 3.34 1.71
CA ILE A 159 10.78 4.53 2.54
C ILE A 159 11.69 5.50 1.80
N GLU A 160 12.77 5.04 1.18
CA GLU A 160 13.68 5.91 0.45
C GLU A 160 12.99 6.59 -0.75
N ALA A 161 12.19 5.83 -1.51
CA ALA A 161 11.43 6.40 -2.62
C ALA A 161 10.35 7.39 -2.17
N LEU A 162 9.68 7.12 -1.05
CA LEU A 162 8.71 8.04 -0.45
C LEU A 162 9.40 9.32 0.01
N LYS A 163 10.58 9.23 0.64
CA LYS A 163 11.36 10.40 1.03
C LYS A 163 11.74 11.26 -0.18
N GLU A 164 12.21 10.64 -1.26
CA GLU A 164 12.52 11.34 -2.50
C GLU A 164 11.28 12.03 -3.08
N PHE A 165 10.14 11.33 -3.13
CA PHE A 165 8.89 11.85 -3.66
C PHE A 165 8.36 13.02 -2.82
N ILE A 166 8.23 12.83 -1.50
CA ILE A 166 7.73 13.85 -0.58
C ILE A 166 8.66 15.06 -0.59
N GLY A 167 9.98 14.87 -0.53
CA GLY A 167 10.95 15.97 -0.55
C GLY A 167 10.90 16.83 -1.81
N LYS A 168 10.49 16.27 -2.95
CA LYS A 168 10.30 17.00 -4.21
C LYS A 168 8.95 17.74 -4.30
N ASN A 169 7.96 17.37 -3.48
CA ASN A 169 6.58 17.83 -3.57
C ASN A 169 6.07 18.53 -2.29
N LEU A 170 6.96 18.79 -1.32
CA LEU A 170 6.73 19.68 -0.18
C LEU A 170 6.99 21.13 -0.56
#